data_AF-A0AAV9XGA9-F1
#
_entry.id   AF-A0AAV9XGA9-F1
#
_cell.length_a   1.000
_cell.length_b   1.000
_cell.length_c   1.000
_cell.angle_alpha   90.00
_cell.angle_beta   90.00
_cell.angle_gamma   90.00
#
_symmetry.space_group_name_H-M   'P 1'
#
loop_
_entity.id
_entity.type
_entity.pdbx_description
1 polymer ?
#
loop_
_entity_poly.entity_id
_entity_poly.type
_entity_poly.pdbx_seq_one_letter_code
_entity_poly.pdbx_strand_id
1 'polypeptide(L)'
;MSAIDSTALSFIENAPPGELKEVIDDIQSLLELDRGSVQQKVAPAVEKYNKAQYVTTKLPGGSGLVIVSSYNDLGGGRFFDTESSSSFAYDHTTQRASDVQSHPIEGDNASTVKSLVRDVGDHVKEHFPSLPAHGVYPTDDGIAILIVGNKYSPSNYWNGRWRSTYVYNPSTSSLTGTIAVDVHYYEDGNVRLVTEKKVNESLRSGTSSEIVKAIANVERKYQEELNRAFGALSEGAFKSLRRSLPVTRQKMDWQKAGAYKIGQDIGGGGRAR
;
A
#
# COMPACT_ATOMS: atom_id res chain seq x y z
N MET A 1 26.82 -11.79 3.27
CA MET A 1 26.01 -11.20 2.17
C MET A 1 26.82 -10.05 1.59
N SER A 2 27.05 -10.01 0.28
CA SER A 2 27.81 -8.91 -0.32
C SER A 2 26.98 -7.62 -0.34
N ALA A 3 27.63 -6.46 -0.48
CA ALA A 3 26.92 -5.18 -0.60
C ALA A 3 25.96 -5.18 -1.81
N ILE A 4 26.38 -5.77 -2.93
CA ILE A 4 25.57 -5.93 -4.15
C ILE A 4 24.31 -6.75 -3.86
N ASP A 5 24.45 -7.83 -3.10
CA ASP A 5 23.29 -8.65 -2.72
C ASP A 5 22.32 -7.86 -1.84
N SER A 6 22.83 -7.10 -0.86
CA SER A 6 21.96 -6.29 0.00
C SER A 6 21.18 -5.22 -0.77
N THR A 7 21.79 -4.61 -1.80
CA THR A 7 21.13 -3.65 -2.67
C THR A 7 20.04 -4.31 -3.51
N ALA A 8 20.32 -5.47 -4.11
CA ALA A 8 19.34 -6.21 -4.90
C ALA A 8 18.11 -6.59 -4.06
N LEU A 9 18.31 -7.07 -2.82
CA LEU A 9 17.20 -7.37 -1.91
C LEU A 9 16.40 -6.12 -1.54
N SER A 10 17.06 -4.96 -1.38
CA SER A 10 16.35 -3.70 -1.09
C SER A 10 15.46 -3.24 -2.26
N PHE A 11 15.82 -3.53 -3.51
CA PHE A 11 14.97 -3.23 -4.67
C PHE A 11 13.69 -4.07 -4.66
N ILE A 12 13.79 -5.35 -4.29
CA ILE A 12 12.63 -6.23 -4.12
C ILE A 12 11.68 -5.68 -3.05
N GLU A 13 12.20 -5.29 -1.89
CA GLU A 13 11.39 -4.77 -0.79
C GLU A 13 10.64 -3.46 -1.14
N ASN A 14 11.21 -2.66 -2.04
CA ASN A 14 10.66 -1.38 -2.46
C ASN A 14 9.91 -1.42 -3.80
N ALA A 15 9.74 -2.61 -4.40
CA ALA A 15 9.05 -2.75 -5.67
C ALA A 15 7.63 -2.14 -5.63
N PRO A 16 7.24 -1.32 -6.61
CA PRO A 16 5.88 -0.80 -6.68
C PRO A 16 4.84 -1.92 -6.76
N PRO A 17 3.58 -1.66 -6.32
CA PRO A 17 2.54 -2.67 -6.37
C PRO A 17 2.27 -3.10 -7.82
N GLY A 18 2.27 -4.40 -8.07
CA GLY A 18 2.03 -4.96 -9.41
C GLY A 18 3.26 -5.00 -10.33
N GLU A 19 4.45 -4.60 -9.84
CA GLU A 19 5.68 -4.50 -10.64
C GLU A 19 6.83 -5.37 -10.09
N LEU A 20 6.54 -6.26 -9.13
CA LEU A 20 7.56 -7.10 -8.49
C LEU A 20 8.30 -7.99 -9.50
N LYS A 21 7.57 -8.55 -10.47
CA LYS A 21 8.14 -9.47 -11.45
C LYS A 21 9.13 -8.76 -12.35
N GLU A 22 8.78 -7.58 -12.82
CA GLU A 22 9.61 -6.70 -13.63
C GLU A 22 10.89 -6.33 -12.88
N VAL A 23 10.78 -5.97 -11.59
CA VAL A 23 11.96 -5.70 -10.74
C VAL A 23 12.87 -6.92 -10.58
N ILE A 24 12.30 -8.13 -10.45
CA ILE A 24 13.10 -9.38 -10.40
C ILE A 24 13.82 -9.61 -11.73
N ASP A 25 13.12 -9.44 -12.86
CA ASP A 25 13.67 -9.61 -14.21
C ASP A 25 14.80 -8.57 -14.48
N ASP A 26 14.66 -7.35 -13.97
CA ASP A 26 15.69 -6.31 -14.04
C ASP A 26 16.92 -6.68 -13.19
N ILE A 27 16.73 -7.15 -11.96
CA ILE A 27 17.84 -7.62 -11.10
C ILE A 27 18.56 -8.80 -11.75
N GLN A 28 17.82 -9.73 -12.35
CA GLN A 28 18.39 -10.86 -13.08
C GLN A 28 19.33 -10.36 -14.18
N SER A 29 18.89 -9.36 -14.94
CA SER A 29 19.65 -8.78 -16.05
C SER A 29 20.87 -8.00 -15.57
N LEU A 30 20.72 -7.18 -14.52
CA LEU A 30 21.81 -6.36 -13.95
C LEU A 30 22.93 -7.18 -13.31
N LEU A 31 22.59 -8.33 -12.74
CA LEU A 31 23.55 -9.22 -12.10
C LEU A 31 24.04 -10.34 -13.01
N GLU A 32 23.56 -10.39 -14.25
CA GLU A 32 23.88 -11.44 -15.24
C GLU A 32 23.69 -12.86 -14.68
N LEU A 33 22.64 -13.06 -13.87
CA LEU A 33 22.33 -14.34 -13.24
C LEU A 33 21.38 -15.18 -14.10
N ASP A 34 21.52 -16.50 -14.03
CA ASP A 34 20.47 -17.39 -14.53
C ASP A 34 19.21 -17.30 -13.64
N ARG A 35 18.08 -17.73 -14.21
CA ARG A 35 16.77 -17.64 -13.54
C ARG A 35 16.72 -18.40 -12.21
N GLY A 36 17.38 -19.56 -12.10
CA GLY A 36 17.39 -20.34 -10.86
C GLY A 36 18.17 -19.63 -9.76
N SER A 37 19.35 -19.10 -10.12
CA SER A 37 20.22 -18.39 -9.18
C SER A 37 19.59 -17.10 -8.66
N VAL A 38 18.96 -16.28 -9.52
CA VAL A 38 18.29 -15.05 -9.06
C VAL A 38 17.13 -15.37 -8.13
N GLN A 39 16.30 -16.38 -8.46
CA GLN A 39 15.16 -16.77 -7.64
C GLN A 39 15.59 -17.21 -6.24
N GLN A 40 16.61 -18.07 -6.13
CA GLN A 40 17.16 -18.48 -4.84
C GLN A 40 17.72 -17.29 -4.06
N LYS A 41 18.41 -16.37 -4.73
CA LYS A 41 19.00 -15.20 -4.09
C LYS A 41 17.94 -14.24 -3.53
N VAL A 42 16.86 -13.96 -4.27
CA VAL A 42 15.85 -12.97 -3.88
C VAL A 42 14.71 -13.55 -3.04
N ALA A 43 14.57 -14.88 -2.96
CA ALA A 43 13.46 -15.55 -2.27
C ALA A 43 13.14 -14.99 -0.87
N PRO A 44 14.12 -14.72 0.03
CA PRO A 44 13.82 -14.15 1.34
C PRO A 44 13.18 -12.75 1.27
N ALA A 45 13.65 -11.90 0.35
CA ALA A 45 13.09 -10.57 0.18
C ALA A 45 11.72 -10.61 -0.50
N VAL A 46 11.50 -11.55 -1.43
CA VAL A 46 10.20 -11.77 -2.07
C VAL A 46 9.17 -12.28 -1.05
N GLU A 47 9.57 -13.17 -0.14
CA GLU A 47 8.69 -13.62 0.94
C GLU A 47 8.28 -12.46 1.85
N LYS A 48 9.27 -11.68 2.31
CA LYS A 48 9.04 -10.48 3.13
C LYS A 48 8.16 -9.46 2.40
N TYR A 49 8.42 -9.21 1.12
CA TYR A 49 7.59 -8.34 0.28
C TYR A 49 6.16 -8.85 0.22
N ASN A 50 5.95 -10.11 -0.14
CA ASN A 50 4.61 -10.69 -0.31
C ASN A 50 3.77 -10.55 0.96
N LYS A 51 4.36 -10.86 2.13
CA LYS A 51 3.69 -10.72 3.44
C LYS A 51 3.42 -9.27 3.80
N ALA A 52 4.40 -8.37 3.64
CA ALA A 52 4.25 -6.96 3.98
C ALA A 52 3.24 -6.25 3.07
N GLN A 53 3.18 -6.64 1.81
CA GLN A 53 2.35 -6.05 0.78
C GLN A 53 0.97 -6.68 0.66
N TYR A 54 0.65 -7.65 1.52
CA TYR A 54 -0.60 -8.41 1.49
C TYR A 54 -0.93 -8.89 0.08
N VAL A 55 0.05 -9.50 -0.57
CA VAL A 55 -0.13 -10.03 -1.93
C VAL A 55 -1.31 -11.00 -1.91
N THR A 56 -2.17 -10.84 -2.91
CA THR A 56 -3.38 -11.61 -3.03
C THR A 56 -3.22 -12.70 -4.08
N THR A 57 -3.86 -13.84 -3.85
CA THR A 57 -3.87 -14.96 -4.78
C THR A 57 -5.24 -15.64 -4.80
N LYS A 58 -5.48 -16.51 -5.77
CA LYS A 58 -6.70 -17.32 -5.83
C LYS A 58 -6.39 -18.73 -5.38
N LEU A 59 -7.27 -19.28 -4.55
CA LEU A 59 -7.23 -20.71 -4.25
C LEU A 59 -7.65 -21.53 -5.48
N PRO A 60 -7.03 -22.70 -5.73
CA PRO A 60 -7.53 -23.66 -6.72
C PRO A 60 -9.03 -23.93 -6.56
N GLY A 61 -9.82 -23.62 -7.58
CA GLY A 61 -11.28 -23.78 -7.58
C GLY A 61 -12.07 -22.64 -6.89
N GLY A 62 -11.39 -21.68 -6.26
CA GLY A 62 -12.01 -20.51 -5.63
C GLY A 62 -12.15 -19.32 -6.57
N SER A 63 -13.19 -18.50 -6.37
CA SER A 63 -13.41 -17.25 -7.12
C SER A 63 -12.84 -16.01 -6.41
N GLY A 64 -12.80 -16.03 -5.08
CA GLY A 64 -12.30 -14.96 -4.22
C GLY A 64 -10.78 -14.88 -4.18
N LEU A 65 -10.29 -13.70 -3.80
CA LEU A 65 -8.87 -13.47 -3.52
C LEU A 65 -8.61 -13.66 -2.03
N VAL A 66 -7.57 -14.41 -1.70
CA VAL A 66 -7.06 -14.58 -0.33
C VAL A 66 -5.77 -13.80 -0.14
N ILE A 67 -5.51 -13.37 1.09
CA ILE A 67 -4.33 -12.57 1.46
C ILE A 67 -3.19 -13.48 1.95
N VAL A 68 -1.96 -13.14 1.57
CA VAL A 68 -0.74 -13.69 2.17
C VAL A 68 -0.15 -12.64 3.11
N SER A 69 -0.10 -12.93 4.41
CA SER A 69 0.40 -12.00 5.44
C SER A 69 1.04 -12.75 6.60
N SER A 70 1.70 -12.02 7.49
CA SER A 70 2.20 -12.60 8.75
C SER A 70 1.08 -12.98 9.73
N TYR A 71 -0.14 -12.45 9.56
CA TYR A 71 -1.28 -12.72 10.45
C TYR A 71 -1.93 -14.08 10.20
N ASN A 72 -1.65 -14.69 9.04
CA ASN A 72 -2.24 -15.95 8.64
C ASN A 72 -1.19 -16.99 8.23
N ASP A 73 0.06 -16.81 8.66
CA ASP A 73 1.17 -17.71 8.41
C ASP A 73 1.15 -18.87 9.41
N LEU A 74 1.03 -20.10 8.92
CA LEU A 74 1.10 -21.33 9.73
C LEU A 74 2.52 -21.89 9.83
N GLY A 75 3.50 -21.24 9.20
CA GLY A 75 4.85 -21.75 9.02
C GLY A 75 4.94 -22.75 7.86
N GLY A 76 6.19 -23.03 7.44
CA GLY A 76 6.46 -24.00 6.37
C GLY A 76 5.87 -23.63 5.00
N GLY A 77 5.63 -22.33 4.76
CA GLY A 77 5.03 -21.85 3.50
C GLY A 77 3.53 -22.11 3.38
N ARG A 78 2.84 -22.40 4.49
CA ARG A 78 1.39 -22.55 4.53
C ARG A 78 0.73 -21.34 5.16
N PHE A 79 -0.41 -20.96 4.61
CA PHE A 79 -1.25 -19.89 5.08
C PHE A 79 -2.69 -20.37 5.25
N PHE A 80 -3.50 -19.65 6.03
CA PHE A 80 -4.93 -19.95 6.15
C PHE A 80 -5.82 -18.76 5.79
N ASP A 81 -7.03 -19.07 5.38
CA ASP A 81 -8.06 -18.10 5.03
C ASP A 81 -9.33 -18.40 5.82
N THR A 82 -9.85 -17.39 6.51
CA THR A 82 -10.99 -17.54 7.41
C THR A 82 -12.32 -17.47 6.69
N GLU A 83 -12.40 -16.81 5.53
CA GLU A 83 -13.62 -16.78 4.71
C GLU A 83 -13.90 -18.16 4.10
N SER A 84 -12.91 -18.77 3.46
CA SER A 84 -13.01 -20.12 2.88
C SER A 84 -12.81 -21.26 3.88
N SER A 85 -12.47 -20.96 5.15
CA SER A 85 -12.15 -21.95 6.19
C SER A 85 -11.16 -23.02 5.71
N SER A 86 -10.11 -22.55 5.04
CA SER A 86 -9.14 -23.41 4.35
C SER A 86 -7.70 -22.96 4.62
N SER A 87 -6.76 -23.90 4.63
CA SER A 87 -5.33 -23.62 4.54
C SER A 87 -4.79 -23.97 3.16
N PHE A 88 -3.69 -23.35 2.76
CA PHE A 88 -3.08 -23.54 1.45
C PHE A 88 -1.57 -23.37 1.53
N ALA A 89 -0.84 -24.13 0.72
CA ALA A 89 0.58 -23.86 0.46
C ALA A 89 0.70 -22.68 -0.51
N TYR A 90 1.68 -21.80 -0.29
CA TYR A 90 1.93 -20.64 -1.14
C TYR A 90 3.38 -20.60 -1.61
N ASP A 91 3.56 -20.56 -2.93
CA ASP A 91 4.87 -20.34 -3.53
C ASP A 91 5.09 -18.83 -3.73
N HIS A 92 5.99 -18.27 -2.93
CA HIS A 92 6.32 -16.84 -2.98
C HIS A 92 6.93 -16.40 -4.33
N THR A 93 7.58 -17.31 -5.06
CA THR A 93 8.23 -17.01 -6.35
C THR A 93 7.21 -16.94 -7.47
N THR A 94 6.30 -17.93 -7.54
CA THR A 94 5.26 -17.95 -8.59
C THR A 94 3.99 -17.19 -8.20
N GLN A 95 3.88 -16.78 -6.93
CA GLN A 95 2.72 -16.12 -6.33
C GLN A 95 1.42 -16.93 -6.45
N ARG A 96 1.51 -18.26 -6.33
CA ARG A 96 0.38 -19.19 -6.50
C ARG A 96 0.10 -19.99 -5.24
N ALA A 97 -1.19 -20.11 -4.92
CA ALA A 97 -1.69 -21.04 -3.92
C ALA A 97 -1.87 -22.45 -4.49
N SER A 98 -1.66 -23.46 -3.65
CA SER A 98 -1.83 -24.88 -3.96
C SER A 98 -2.16 -25.67 -2.69
N ASP A 99 -2.42 -26.98 -2.82
CA ASP A 99 -2.64 -27.91 -1.71
C ASP A 99 -3.63 -27.38 -0.65
N VAL A 100 -4.84 -27.07 -1.12
CA VAL A 100 -5.92 -26.53 -0.28
C VAL A 100 -6.45 -27.63 0.63
N GLN A 101 -6.52 -27.34 1.92
CA GLN A 101 -6.96 -28.27 2.97
C GLN A 101 -7.97 -27.56 3.89
N SER A 102 -8.88 -28.32 4.51
CA SER A 102 -9.81 -27.73 5.47
C SER A 102 -9.07 -27.17 6.69
N HIS A 103 -9.43 -25.95 7.10
CA HIS A 103 -8.89 -25.29 8.29
C HIS A 103 -9.99 -24.44 8.94
N PRO A 104 -10.82 -25.04 9.82
CA PRO A 104 -11.90 -24.32 10.48
C PRO A 104 -11.36 -23.29 11.47
N ILE A 105 -12.12 -22.22 11.66
CA ILE A 105 -11.82 -21.21 12.70
C ILE A 105 -12.13 -21.82 14.07
N GLU A 106 -11.11 -21.94 14.91
CA GLU A 106 -11.18 -22.45 16.27
C GLU A 106 -10.81 -21.38 17.32
N GLY A 107 -11.13 -21.63 18.59
CA GLY A 107 -10.81 -20.75 19.73
C GLY A 107 -11.94 -19.84 20.20
N ASP A 108 -11.70 -19.15 21.32
CA ASP A 108 -12.72 -18.38 22.05
C ASP A 108 -13.31 -17.21 21.24
N ASN A 109 -12.55 -16.68 20.28
CA ASN A 109 -12.97 -15.58 19.40
C ASN A 109 -13.66 -16.04 18.11
N ALA A 110 -13.88 -17.33 17.89
CA ALA A 110 -14.33 -17.87 16.60
C ALA A 110 -15.68 -17.27 16.13
N SER A 111 -16.62 -17.01 17.03
CA SER A 111 -17.92 -16.40 16.70
C SER A 111 -17.78 -14.93 16.25
N THR A 112 -16.94 -14.17 16.94
CA THR A 112 -16.61 -12.77 16.61
C THR A 112 -15.88 -12.68 15.28
N VAL A 113 -14.88 -13.55 15.05
CA VAL A 113 -14.15 -13.64 13.77
C VAL A 113 -15.13 -13.93 12.63
N LYS A 114 -16.01 -14.93 12.76
CA LYS A 114 -17.01 -15.25 11.71
C LYS A 114 -17.94 -14.08 11.40
N SER A 115 -18.38 -13.35 12.43
CA SER A 115 -19.24 -12.18 12.25
C SER A 115 -18.50 -11.03 11.56
N LEU A 116 -17.23 -10.82 11.92
CA LEU A 116 -16.37 -9.82 11.30
C LEU A 116 -16.02 -10.18 9.85
N VAL A 117 -15.71 -11.44 9.53
CA VAL A 117 -15.47 -11.87 8.14
C VAL A 117 -16.63 -11.45 7.24
N ARG A 118 -17.86 -11.77 7.64
CA ARG A 118 -19.05 -11.37 6.88
C ARG A 118 -19.20 -9.86 6.76
N ASP A 119 -19.20 -9.14 7.89
CA ASP A 119 -19.50 -7.71 7.90
C ASP A 119 -18.39 -6.87 7.24
N VAL A 120 -17.12 -7.30 7.36
CA VAL A 120 -15.98 -6.70 6.64
C VAL A 120 -16.08 -7.03 5.16
N GLY A 121 -16.45 -8.25 4.78
CA GLY A 121 -16.67 -8.64 3.39
C GLY A 121 -17.71 -7.76 2.69
N ASP A 122 -18.83 -7.46 3.37
CA ASP A 122 -19.86 -6.55 2.87
C ASP A 122 -19.31 -5.12 2.68
N HIS A 123 -18.60 -4.59 3.68
CA HIS A 123 -17.92 -3.27 3.59
C HIS A 123 -16.93 -3.23 2.42
N VAL A 124 -16.12 -4.27 2.28
CA VAL A 124 -15.08 -4.35 1.25
C VAL A 124 -15.69 -4.40 -0.15
N LYS A 125 -16.76 -5.18 -0.34
CA LYS A 125 -17.50 -5.26 -1.60
C LYS A 125 -18.13 -3.92 -2.00
N GLU A 126 -18.60 -3.13 -1.03
CA GLU A 126 -19.20 -1.83 -1.27
C GLU A 126 -18.17 -0.75 -1.62
N HIS A 127 -16.98 -0.76 -0.99
CA HIS A 127 -16.04 0.36 -1.04
C HIS A 127 -14.77 0.12 -1.89
N PHE A 128 -14.44 -1.14 -2.22
CA PHE A 128 -13.22 -1.49 -2.95
C PHE A 128 -13.55 -2.12 -4.32
N PRO A 129 -13.59 -1.32 -5.41
CA PRO A 129 -14.15 -1.75 -6.69
C PRO A 129 -13.25 -2.65 -7.54
N SER A 130 -11.97 -2.82 -7.17
CA SER A 130 -10.99 -3.52 -8.00
C SER A 130 -10.11 -4.42 -7.16
N LEU A 131 -10.07 -5.70 -7.56
CA LEU A 131 -9.30 -6.78 -6.93
C LEU A 131 -9.28 -6.71 -5.39
N PRO A 132 -10.45 -6.62 -4.73
CA PRO A 132 -10.50 -6.56 -3.29
C PRO A 132 -10.19 -7.91 -2.67
N ALA A 133 -9.56 -7.89 -1.51
CA ALA A 133 -9.41 -9.04 -0.63
C ALA A 133 -9.52 -8.57 0.81
N HIS A 134 -9.99 -9.44 1.69
CA HIS A 134 -10.04 -9.19 3.12
C HIS A 134 -9.68 -10.45 3.88
N GLY A 135 -9.27 -10.29 5.13
CA GLY A 135 -8.94 -11.40 6.01
C GLY A 135 -9.13 -10.98 7.45
N VAL A 136 -9.74 -11.86 8.25
CA VAL A 136 -9.91 -11.64 9.69
C VAL A 136 -9.26 -12.81 10.42
N TYR A 137 -8.25 -12.53 11.23
CA TYR A 137 -7.41 -13.56 11.83
C TYR A 137 -7.34 -13.38 13.36
N PRO A 138 -7.49 -14.45 14.14
CA PRO A 138 -7.19 -14.40 15.57
C PRO A 138 -5.68 -14.19 15.77
N THR A 139 -5.31 -13.41 16.79
CA THR A 139 -3.93 -13.12 17.17
C THR A 139 -3.80 -13.13 18.69
N ASP A 140 -2.56 -13.16 19.21
CA ASP A 140 -2.32 -13.08 20.65
C ASP A 140 -2.83 -11.77 21.27
N ASP A 141 -2.77 -10.67 20.51
CA ASP A 141 -3.15 -9.32 20.97
C ASP A 141 -4.62 -8.95 20.70
N GLY A 142 -5.40 -9.84 20.07
CA GLY A 142 -6.79 -9.59 19.68
C GLY A 142 -7.18 -10.20 18.34
N ILE A 143 -7.95 -9.46 17.55
CA ILE A 143 -8.43 -9.89 16.23
C ILE A 143 -7.88 -8.94 15.16
N ALA A 144 -7.05 -9.46 14.26
CA ALA A 144 -6.54 -8.74 13.12
C ALA A 144 -7.55 -8.72 11.98
N ILE A 145 -7.73 -7.56 11.35
CA ILE A 145 -8.61 -7.31 10.21
C ILE A 145 -7.75 -6.66 9.14
N LEU A 146 -7.58 -7.35 8.02
CA LEU A 146 -6.80 -6.90 6.87
C LEU A 146 -7.76 -6.63 5.71
N ILE A 147 -7.55 -5.50 5.04
CA ILE A 147 -8.28 -5.14 3.83
C ILE A 147 -7.26 -4.69 2.78
N VAL A 148 -7.41 -5.20 1.57
CA VAL A 148 -6.55 -4.86 0.43
C VAL A 148 -7.43 -4.51 -0.76
N GLY A 149 -7.12 -3.39 -1.41
CA GLY A 149 -7.67 -3.03 -2.71
C GLY A 149 -6.55 -2.80 -3.70
N ASN A 150 -6.62 -3.43 -4.87
CA ASN A 150 -5.58 -3.31 -5.88
C ASN A 150 -6.17 -2.85 -7.22
N LYS A 151 -5.49 -1.94 -7.88
CA LYS A 151 -5.83 -1.57 -9.26
C LYS A 151 -4.56 -1.46 -10.07
N TYR A 152 -4.39 -2.38 -11.00
CA TYR A 152 -3.23 -2.44 -11.89
C TYR A 152 -3.67 -2.10 -13.30
N SER A 153 -3.00 -1.12 -13.88
CA SER A 153 -3.30 -0.63 -15.22
C SER A 153 -2.00 -0.38 -15.98
N PRO A 154 -1.15 -1.40 -16.18
CA PRO A 154 0.16 -1.23 -16.80
C PRO A 154 0.09 -0.68 -18.23
N SER A 155 -0.98 -0.97 -18.98
CA SER A 155 -1.21 -0.39 -20.31
C SER A 155 -1.42 1.12 -20.29
N ASN A 156 -1.78 1.69 -19.14
CA ASN A 156 -1.91 3.12 -18.91
C ASN A 156 -0.81 3.63 -17.97
N TYR A 157 0.26 2.85 -17.78
CA TYR A 157 1.45 3.23 -17.00
C TYR A 157 1.17 3.61 -15.54
N TRP A 158 0.21 2.96 -14.88
CA TRP A 158 0.02 3.16 -13.45
C TRP A 158 -0.53 1.96 -12.70
N ASN A 159 -0.15 1.89 -11.43
CA ASN A 159 -0.61 0.88 -10.48
C ASN A 159 -0.92 1.54 -9.14
N GLY A 160 -1.87 0.97 -8.41
CA GLY A 160 -2.27 1.45 -7.09
C GLY A 160 -2.63 0.30 -6.15
N ARG A 161 -2.29 0.47 -4.87
CA ARG A 161 -2.62 -0.44 -3.80
C ARG A 161 -3.03 0.33 -2.55
N TRP A 162 -4.16 -0.07 -1.99
CA TRP A 162 -4.59 0.25 -0.64
C TRP A 162 -4.38 -0.97 0.25
N ARG A 163 -3.82 -0.76 1.44
CA ARG A 163 -3.72 -1.77 2.51
C ARG A 163 -4.17 -1.12 3.80
N SER A 164 -5.15 -1.71 4.47
CA SER A 164 -5.47 -1.34 5.84
C SER A 164 -5.38 -2.56 6.75
N THR A 165 -4.86 -2.34 7.94
CA THR A 165 -4.69 -3.35 8.98
C THR A 165 -5.17 -2.78 10.28
N TYR A 166 -6.08 -3.50 10.92
CA TYR A 166 -6.61 -3.15 12.22
C TYR A 166 -6.45 -4.33 13.15
N VAL A 167 -6.14 -4.06 14.42
CA VAL A 167 -6.17 -5.03 15.50
C VAL A 167 -7.18 -4.53 16.51
N TYR A 168 -8.29 -5.25 16.60
CA TYR A 168 -9.30 -5.03 17.63
C TYR A 168 -8.94 -5.86 18.87
N ASN A 169 -8.76 -5.19 20.00
CA ASN A 169 -8.54 -5.85 21.29
C ASN A 169 -9.86 -5.87 22.09
N PRO A 170 -10.46 -7.05 22.33
CA PRO A 170 -11.73 -7.16 23.06
C PRO A 170 -11.64 -6.69 24.52
N SER A 171 -10.50 -6.86 25.18
CA SER A 171 -10.32 -6.53 26.61
C SER A 171 -10.29 -5.02 26.86
N THR A 172 -9.69 -4.25 25.94
CA THR A 172 -9.62 -2.79 26.04
C THR A 172 -10.68 -2.08 25.18
N SER A 173 -11.41 -2.83 24.34
CA SER A 173 -12.30 -2.28 23.31
C SER A 173 -11.62 -1.23 22.43
N SER A 174 -10.33 -1.42 22.12
CA SER A 174 -9.56 -0.52 21.27
C SER A 174 -9.35 -1.11 19.87
N LEU A 175 -9.44 -0.26 18.86
CA LEU A 175 -9.11 -0.56 17.48
C LEU A 175 -7.85 0.24 17.10
N THR A 176 -6.73 -0.46 16.99
CA THR A 176 -5.46 0.14 16.56
C THR A 176 -5.09 -0.36 15.18
N GLY A 177 -4.29 0.39 14.42
CA GLY A 177 -3.97 -0.06 13.07
C GLY A 177 -3.24 0.96 12.23
N THR A 178 -3.18 0.66 10.93
CA THR A 178 -2.53 1.47 9.93
C THR A 178 -3.28 1.36 8.61
N ILE A 179 -3.40 2.47 7.90
CA ILE A 179 -3.80 2.53 6.49
C ILE A 179 -2.59 2.97 5.68
N ALA A 180 -2.25 2.24 4.63
CA ALA A 180 -1.15 2.53 3.72
C ALA A 180 -1.65 2.57 2.27
N VAL A 181 -1.24 3.59 1.54
CA VAL A 181 -1.57 3.79 0.12
C VAL A 181 -0.28 3.93 -0.68
N ASP A 182 -0.19 3.18 -1.77
CA ASP A 182 0.95 3.19 -2.69
C ASP A 182 0.44 3.29 -4.12
N VAL A 183 0.76 4.39 -4.81
CA VAL A 183 0.36 4.64 -6.20
C VAL A 183 1.59 5.01 -6.99
N HIS A 184 1.80 4.37 -8.14
CA HIS A 184 2.93 4.60 -9.03
C HIS A 184 2.40 4.92 -10.43
N TYR A 185 2.84 6.04 -11.01
CA TYR A 185 2.57 6.47 -12.37
C TYR A 185 3.90 6.70 -13.10
N TYR A 186 4.05 6.12 -14.28
CA TYR A 186 5.34 6.03 -14.97
C TYR A 186 5.27 6.29 -16.50
N GLU A 187 4.29 7.07 -16.96
CA GLU A 187 4.26 7.57 -18.33
C GLU A 187 5.16 8.80 -18.47
N ASP A 188 6.18 8.73 -19.34
CA ASP A 188 7.13 9.82 -19.60
C ASP A 188 7.80 10.44 -18.35
N GLY A 189 7.85 9.68 -17.26
CA GLY A 189 8.36 10.10 -15.96
C GLY A 189 8.21 9.00 -14.93
N ASN A 190 8.51 9.30 -13.66
CA ASN A 190 8.26 8.40 -12.55
C ASN A 190 7.76 9.22 -11.35
N VAL A 191 6.50 9.01 -10.99
CA VAL A 191 5.84 9.66 -9.86
C VAL A 191 5.23 8.60 -8.98
N ARG A 192 5.58 8.61 -7.69
CA ARG A 192 5.04 7.67 -6.71
C ARG A 192 4.49 8.41 -5.49
N LEU A 193 3.30 8.02 -5.07
CA LEU A 193 2.70 8.38 -3.79
C LEU A 193 2.86 7.19 -2.84
N VAL A 194 3.53 7.40 -1.71
CA VAL A 194 3.57 6.45 -0.59
C VAL A 194 3.12 7.18 0.65
N THR A 195 2.02 6.74 1.25
CA THR A 195 1.47 7.38 2.45
C THR A 195 1.04 6.36 3.47
N GLU A 196 1.16 6.73 4.74
CA GLU A 196 0.74 5.93 5.88
C GLU A 196 -0.07 6.79 6.86
N LYS A 197 -1.11 6.20 7.45
CA LYS A 197 -1.91 6.79 8.52
C LYS A 197 -2.10 5.77 9.64
N LYS A 198 -1.59 6.09 10.83
CA LYS A 198 -1.89 5.33 12.05
C LYS A 198 -3.32 5.57 12.50
N VAL A 199 -3.95 4.51 13.00
CA VAL A 199 -5.31 4.46 13.50
C VAL A 199 -5.28 4.06 14.97
N ASN A 200 -6.02 4.79 15.79
CA ASN A 200 -6.22 4.48 17.19
C ASN A 200 -7.59 5.02 17.61
N GLU A 201 -8.56 4.11 17.74
CA GLU A 201 -9.95 4.41 18.07
C GLU A 201 -10.36 3.58 19.30
N SER A 202 -11.17 4.18 20.18
CA SER A 202 -11.83 3.48 21.28
C SER A 202 -13.29 3.22 20.92
N LEU A 203 -13.73 1.97 21.04
CA LEU A 203 -15.09 1.54 20.70
C LEU A 203 -15.96 1.44 21.96
N ARG A 204 -17.28 1.63 21.82
CA ARG A 204 -18.25 1.50 22.92
C ARG A 204 -18.68 0.04 23.12
N SER A 205 -18.70 -0.75 22.06
CA SER A 205 -18.92 -2.19 22.08
C SER A 205 -18.01 -2.92 21.10
N GLY A 206 -17.82 -4.21 21.34
CA GLY A 206 -17.08 -5.12 20.45
C GLY A 206 -17.91 -5.79 19.38
N THR A 207 -19.07 -5.23 19.03
CA THR A 207 -19.91 -5.83 17.98
C THR A 207 -19.27 -5.64 16.60
N SER A 208 -19.40 -6.63 15.72
CA SER A 208 -18.84 -6.57 14.36
C SER A 208 -19.32 -5.33 13.59
N SER A 209 -20.62 -4.99 13.72
CA SER A 209 -21.20 -3.79 13.12
C SER A 209 -20.55 -2.49 13.61
N GLU A 210 -20.23 -2.36 14.90
CA GLU A 210 -19.57 -1.16 15.42
C GLU A 210 -18.12 -1.07 14.94
N ILE A 211 -17.39 -2.19 14.97
CA ILE A 211 -16.00 -2.26 14.48
C ILE A 211 -15.94 -1.84 13.00
N VAL A 212 -16.81 -2.40 12.15
CA VAL A 212 -16.88 -2.07 10.72
C VAL A 212 -17.27 -0.61 10.49
N LYS A 213 -18.23 -0.06 11.26
CA LYS A 213 -18.56 1.37 11.20
C LYS A 213 -17.39 2.26 11.59
N ALA A 214 -16.60 1.88 12.59
CA ALA A 214 -15.40 2.62 12.96
C ALA A 214 -14.36 2.58 11.84
N ILE A 215 -14.09 1.41 11.25
CA ILE A 215 -13.22 1.23 10.08
C ILE A 215 -13.68 2.14 8.94
N ALA A 216 -14.95 2.05 8.52
CA ALA A 216 -15.50 2.84 7.42
C ALA A 216 -15.36 4.35 7.66
N ASN A 217 -15.58 4.82 8.90
CA ASN A 217 -15.40 6.22 9.24
C ASN A 217 -13.94 6.69 9.14
N VAL A 218 -13.00 5.88 9.63
CA VAL A 218 -11.57 6.19 9.56
C VAL A 218 -11.06 6.18 8.12
N GLU A 219 -11.44 5.17 7.33
CA GLU A 219 -11.07 5.08 5.92
C GLU A 219 -11.62 6.25 5.10
N ARG A 220 -12.91 6.58 5.27
CA ARG A 220 -13.54 7.76 4.64
C ARG A 220 -12.82 9.05 5.02
N LYS A 221 -12.58 9.26 6.31
CA LYS A 221 -11.88 10.46 6.79
C LYS A 221 -10.49 10.57 6.19
N TYR A 222 -9.75 9.47 6.10
CA TYR A 222 -8.42 9.45 5.51
C TYR A 222 -8.44 9.74 4.00
N GLN A 223 -9.39 9.17 3.26
CA GLN A 223 -9.56 9.46 1.84
C GLN A 223 -9.88 10.95 1.60
N GLU A 224 -10.77 11.54 2.40
CA GLU A 224 -11.06 12.97 2.34
C GLU A 224 -9.85 13.84 2.71
N GLU A 225 -9.06 13.42 3.71
CA GLU A 225 -7.80 14.09 4.09
C GLU A 225 -6.80 14.07 2.94
N LEU A 226 -6.61 12.94 2.26
CA LEU A 226 -5.74 12.83 1.08
C LEU A 226 -6.19 13.78 -0.04
N ASN A 227 -7.49 13.81 -0.36
CA ASN A 227 -8.02 14.70 -1.39
C ASN A 227 -7.77 16.18 -1.06
N ARG A 228 -8.01 16.59 0.20
CA ARG A 228 -7.72 17.96 0.65
C ARG A 228 -6.22 18.26 0.60
N ALA A 229 -5.37 17.32 0.99
CA ALA A 229 -3.92 17.48 0.96
C ALA A 229 -3.40 17.70 -0.47
N PHE A 230 -3.90 16.95 -1.46
CA PHE A 230 -3.54 17.16 -2.86
C PHE A 230 -3.98 18.53 -3.40
N GLY A 231 -5.17 19.00 -3.02
CA GLY A 231 -5.61 20.36 -3.34
C GLY A 231 -4.66 21.42 -2.77
N ALA A 232 -4.30 21.31 -1.48
CA ALA A 232 -3.39 22.23 -0.82
C ALA A 232 -1.96 22.19 -1.41
N LEU A 233 -1.45 21.01 -1.78
CA LEU A 233 -0.14 20.87 -2.42
C LEU A 233 -0.10 21.57 -3.79
N SER A 234 -1.13 21.35 -4.62
CA SER A 234 -1.24 21.93 -5.96
C SER A 234 -1.38 23.46 -5.93
N GLU A 235 -2.20 23.99 -5.01
CA GLU A 235 -2.47 25.42 -4.96
C GLU A 235 -1.45 26.23 -4.14
N GLY A 236 -0.79 25.59 -3.18
CA GLY A 236 0.16 26.22 -2.27
C GLY A 236 1.61 25.84 -2.57
N ALA A 237 2.04 24.68 -2.05
CA ALA A 237 3.45 24.29 -1.99
C ALA A 237 4.14 24.23 -3.37
N PHE A 238 3.48 23.68 -4.39
CA PHE A 238 4.11 23.61 -5.72
C PHE A 238 4.23 24.99 -6.38
N LYS A 239 3.27 25.90 -6.16
CA LYS A 239 3.36 27.28 -6.67
C LYS A 239 4.43 28.10 -5.97
N SER A 240 4.71 27.82 -4.69
CA SER A 240 5.79 28.50 -3.95
C SER A 240 7.18 28.02 -4.39
N LEU A 241 7.33 26.74 -4.76
CA LEU A 241 8.57 26.21 -5.32
C LEU A 241 8.90 26.81 -6.68
N ARG A 242 7.94 26.78 -7.61
CA ARG A 242 8.12 27.37 -8.94
C ARG A 242 6.81 27.94 -9.45
N ARG A 243 6.79 29.25 -9.64
CA ARG A 243 5.65 29.94 -10.23
C ARG A 243 5.52 29.57 -11.71
N SER A 244 4.29 29.38 -12.19
CA SER A 244 4.01 29.17 -13.61
C SER A 244 4.45 30.35 -14.48
N LEU A 245 4.41 31.57 -13.92
CA LEU A 245 4.92 32.79 -14.52
C LEU A 245 5.71 33.62 -13.49
N PRO A 246 6.69 34.43 -13.94
CA PRO A 246 7.30 35.47 -13.12
C PRO A 246 6.26 36.37 -12.42
N VAL A 247 6.69 37.14 -11.41
CA VAL A 247 5.81 38.06 -10.66
C VAL A 247 5.07 39.03 -11.58
N THR A 248 5.72 39.43 -12.68
CA THR A 248 5.17 40.30 -13.73
C THR A 248 4.01 39.68 -14.51
N ARG A 249 3.73 38.38 -14.35
CA ARG A 249 2.71 37.61 -15.10
C ARG A 249 2.95 37.64 -16.62
N GLN A 250 4.20 37.79 -17.04
CA GLN A 250 4.62 37.75 -18.44
C GLN A 250 5.78 36.77 -18.60
N LYS A 251 5.91 36.13 -19.77
CA LYS A 251 7.09 35.31 -20.08
C LYS A 251 8.34 36.19 -20.06
N MET A 252 9.48 35.59 -19.71
CA MET A 252 10.75 36.30 -19.67
C MET A 252 11.07 36.88 -21.05
N ASP A 253 11.36 38.17 -21.10
CA ASP A 253 11.89 38.83 -22.28
C ASP A 253 13.41 38.63 -22.32
N TRP A 254 13.84 37.60 -23.05
CA TRP A 254 15.25 37.24 -23.14
C TRP A 254 16.11 38.31 -23.83
N GLN A 255 15.53 39.15 -24.69
CA GLN A 255 16.26 40.25 -25.33
C GLN A 255 16.63 41.32 -24.30
N LYS A 256 15.73 41.61 -23.36
CA LYS A 256 16.00 42.54 -22.27
C LYS A 256 16.82 41.92 -21.14
N ALA A 257 16.69 40.61 -20.90
CA ALA A 257 17.40 39.89 -19.83
C ALA A 257 18.93 40.07 -19.89
N GLY A 258 19.52 40.10 -21.10
CA GLY A 258 20.96 40.32 -21.29
C GLY A 258 21.41 41.78 -21.14
N ALA A 259 20.48 42.74 -21.18
CA ALA A 259 20.77 44.18 -21.15
C ALA A 259 20.50 44.84 -19.78
N TYR A 260 19.79 44.15 -18.87
CA TYR A 260 19.51 44.68 -17.53
C TYR A 260 20.78 44.71 -16.65
N LYS A 261 21.30 45.90 -16.37
CA LYS A 261 22.29 46.13 -15.30
C LYS A 261 21.58 46.22 -13.96
N ILE A 262 21.35 45.07 -13.33
CA ILE A 262 20.60 44.91 -12.07
C ILE A 262 21.16 45.79 -10.92
N GLY A 263 22.45 46.15 -10.93
CA GLY A 263 23.07 46.93 -9.87
C GLY A 263 22.78 48.44 -9.86
N GLN A 264 22.37 49.06 -10.96
CA GLN A 264 22.16 50.52 -11.01
C GLN A 264 20.76 50.96 -10.57
N ASP A 265 19.74 50.13 -10.81
CA ASP A 265 18.34 50.48 -10.51
C ASP A 265 17.89 50.12 -9.08
N ILE A 266 18.69 49.34 -8.33
CA ILE A 266 18.39 48.97 -6.93
C ILE A 266 18.87 50.05 -5.93
N GLY A 267 19.81 50.93 -6.32
CA GLY A 267 20.41 51.95 -5.46
C GLY A 267 19.72 53.33 -5.46
N GLY A 268 18.64 53.52 -6.23
CA GLY A 268 18.09 54.86 -6.54
C GLY A 268 16.91 55.34 -5.70
N GLY A 269 16.47 54.61 -4.67
CA GLY A 269 15.24 54.92 -3.92
C GLY A 269 15.41 55.86 -2.71
N GLY A 270 16.59 56.41 -2.48
CA GLY A 270 16.88 57.26 -1.32
C GLY A 270 17.52 58.58 -1.71
N ARG A 271 16.74 59.56 -2.18
CA ARG A 271 17.07 60.98 -2.00
C ARG A 271 15.83 61.87 -2.12
N ALA A 272 15.60 62.58 -1.03
CA ALA A 272 14.57 63.56 -0.76
C ALA A 272 14.38 64.61 -1.87
N ARG A 273 13.13 65.01 -2.08
CA ARG A 273 12.60 66.36 -1.74
C ARG A 273 11.09 66.32 -1.68
#